data_AF-W8SJF8-F1
#
_entry.id   AF-W8SJF8-F1
#
_cell.length_a   1.000
_cell.length_b   1.000
_cell.length_c   1.000
_cell.angle_alpha   90.00
_cell.angle_beta   90.00
_cell.angle_gamma   90.00
#
_symmetry.space_group_name_H-M   'P 1'
#
loop_
_entity.id
_entity.type
_entity.pdbx_description
1 polymer ?
#
loop_
_entity_poly.entity_id
_entity_poly.type
_entity_poly.pdbx_seq_one_letter_code
_entity_poly.pdbx_strand_id
1 'polypeptide(L)'
;KRSCRQISLNVSNYRSNGNFRLFDIDEGKRCYNLPTIKNEVYMIRGIFPFGELSNSSFYVSIGVTQLGAVISSKLQDLGIEGVFRATKNYTDFCLVKGKVNPYISRVELRPLPEEYLHDLPTSVLKLISRNNLKAKGTENDI
;
A
#
# COMPACT_ATOMS: atom_id res chain seq x y z
N LYS A 1 10.24 2.77 -22.62
CA LYS A 1 11.47 2.27 -21.94
C LYS A 1 11.16 2.04 -20.46
N ARG A 2 11.43 0.85 -19.90
CA ARG A 2 11.23 0.53 -18.46
C ARG A 2 12.58 0.73 -17.75
N SER A 3 12.66 1.59 -16.74
CA SER A 3 13.90 1.85 -16.00
C SER A 3 13.67 1.59 -14.51
N CYS A 4 14.39 0.62 -13.94
CA CYS A 4 14.55 0.47 -12.50
C CYS A 4 15.65 1.44 -12.04
N ARG A 5 15.40 2.24 -10.99
CA ARG A 5 16.38 3.18 -10.44
C ARG A 5 16.70 2.81 -9.00
N GLN A 6 17.96 3.01 -8.62
CA GLN A 6 18.46 2.88 -7.25
C GLN A 6 18.73 4.30 -6.73
N ILE A 7 18.32 4.60 -5.49
CA ILE A 7 18.67 5.87 -4.84
C ILE A 7 20.11 5.76 -4.32
N SER A 8 20.97 6.72 -4.65
CA SER A 8 22.28 6.88 -3.98
C SER A 8 22.08 7.67 -2.69
N LEU A 9 22.26 7.03 -1.54
CA LEU A 9 22.17 7.68 -0.23
C LEU A 9 23.56 8.07 0.27
N ASN A 10 23.77 9.36 0.56
CA ASN A 10 24.75 9.77 1.55
C ASN A 10 24.21 9.43 2.96
N VAL A 11 24.86 8.44 3.56
CA VAL A 11 24.93 8.01 4.97
C VAL A 11 23.99 8.69 5.99
N SER A 12 22.98 7.95 6.46
CA SER A 12 22.80 7.59 7.89
C SER A 12 21.52 6.76 8.10
N ASN A 13 21.70 5.48 8.49
CA ASN A 13 20.77 4.62 9.25
C ASN A 13 19.25 4.70 9.03
N TYR A 14 18.76 4.54 7.79
CA TYR A 14 17.36 4.20 7.57
C TYR A 14 17.19 2.95 6.72
N ARG A 15 16.35 2.03 7.21
CA ARG A 15 16.06 0.70 6.68
C ARG A 15 15.20 0.73 5.40
N SER A 16 15.53 1.53 4.39
CA SER A 16 15.10 1.24 3.01
C SER A 16 16.15 1.61 1.95
N ASN A 17 17.13 0.73 1.77
CA ASN A 17 17.73 0.49 0.46
C ASN A 17 16.82 -0.47 -0.33
N GLY A 18 15.59 -0.04 -0.61
CA GLY A 18 14.61 -0.85 -1.35
C GLY A 18 14.59 -0.48 -2.81
N ASN A 19 14.89 -1.43 -3.70
CA ASN A 19 14.60 -1.27 -5.13
C ASN A 19 13.14 -0.83 -5.32
N PHE A 20 12.90 0.16 -6.18
CA PHE A 20 11.56 0.60 -6.54
C PHE A 20 11.42 0.73 -8.04
N ARG A 21 10.18 0.63 -8.50
CA ARG A 21 9.80 0.85 -9.89
C ARG A 21 9.13 2.21 -10.00
N LEU A 22 9.68 3.07 -10.85
CA LEU A 22 9.07 4.34 -11.25
C LEU A 22 8.25 4.12 -12.54
N PHE A 23 7.06 4.69 -12.57
CA PHE A 23 6.20 4.69 -13.76
C PHE A 23 6.13 6.09 -14.33
N ASP A 24 6.90 6.31 -15.38
CA ASP A 24 6.85 7.54 -16.16
C ASP A 24 5.59 7.52 -17.05
N ILE A 25 4.58 8.29 -16.66
CA ILE A 25 3.31 8.42 -17.36
C ILE A 25 2.80 9.86 -17.26
N ASP A 26 2.28 10.36 -18.37
CA ASP A 26 1.70 11.71 -18.44
C ASP A 26 0.34 11.75 -17.74
N GLU A 27 -0.50 10.74 -17.95
CA GLU A 27 -1.84 10.63 -17.37
C GLU A 27 -2.29 9.17 -17.18
N GLY A 28 -3.41 8.97 -16.48
CA GLY A 28 -4.04 7.67 -16.30
C GLY A 28 -3.48 6.85 -15.13
N LYS A 29 -3.42 5.53 -15.29
CA LYS A 29 -3.03 4.60 -14.21
C LYS A 29 -2.20 3.42 -14.72
N ARG A 30 -1.33 2.89 -13.85
CA ARG A 30 -0.61 1.63 -14.06
C ARG A 30 -1.10 0.60 -13.05
N CYS A 31 -1.61 -0.51 -13.55
CA CYS A 31 -2.22 -1.54 -12.72
C CYS A 31 -1.39 -2.82 -12.72
N TYR A 32 -1.27 -3.42 -11.54
CA TYR A 32 -0.88 -4.81 -11.37
C TYR A 32 -2.14 -5.65 -11.37
N ASN A 33 -2.22 -6.59 -12.30
CA ASN A 33 -3.28 -7.60 -12.29
C ASN A 33 -2.83 -8.76 -11.40
N LEU A 34 -3.54 -8.97 -10.29
CA LEU A 34 -3.19 -9.94 -9.27
C LEU A 34 -4.26 -11.04 -9.21
N PRO A 35 -3.85 -12.32 -9.18
CA PRO A 35 -4.81 -13.43 -9.14
C PRO A 35 -5.55 -13.46 -7.81
N THR A 36 -6.85 -13.72 -7.86
CA THR A 36 -7.71 -13.88 -6.67
C THR A 36 -8.70 -15.02 -6.94
N ILE A 37 -9.37 -15.50 -5.91
CA ILE A 37 -10.51 -16.41 -6.02
C ILE A 37 -11.76 -15.59 -5.74
N LYS A 38 -12.74 -15.65 -6.64
CA LYS A 38 -14.00 -14.92 -6.47
C LYS A 38 -14.64 -15.26 -5.13
N ASN A 39 -15.18 -14.24 -4.47
CA ASN A 39 -15.82 -14.25 -3.15
C ASN A 39 -14.88 -14.44 -1.95
N GLU A 40 -13.60 -14.75 -2.13
CA GLU A 40 -12.63 -14.79 -1.02
C GLU A 40 -12.20 -13.38 -0.57
N VAL A 41 -11.81 -13.27 0.70
CA VAL A 41 -11.35 -12.01 1.30
C VAL A 41 -9.84 -11.93 1.26
N TYR A 42 -9.32 -10.75 0.90
CA TYR A 42 -7.89 -10.51 0.77
C TYR A 42 -7.48 -9.22 1.45
N MET A 43 -6.29 -9.25 2.05
CA MET A 43 -5.52 -8.05 2.32
C MET A 43 -4.64 -7.74 1.11
N ILE A 44 -4.63 -6.49 0.69
CA ILE A 44 -3.68 -5.97 -0.29
C ILE A 44 -2.95 -4.76 0.25
N ARG A 45 -1.63 -4.72 0.05
CA ARG A 45 -0.77 -3.66 0.57
C ARG A 45 0.24 -3.22 -0.48
N GLY A 46 0.25 -1.92 -0.77
CA GLY A 46 1.33 -1.28 -1.52
C GLY A 46 2.35 -0.71 -0.54
N ILE A 47 3.63 -0.99 -0.77
CA ILE A 47 4.76 -0.47 0.01
C ILE A 47 5.56 0.47 -0.86
N PHE A 48 5.80 1.67 -0.34
CA PHE A 48 6.39 2.79 -1.06
C PHE A 48 7.70 3.22 -0.39
N PRO A 49 8.73 3.58 -1.17
CA PRO A 49 9.95 4.16 -0.63
C PRO A 49 9.65 5.48 0.08
N PHE A 50 10.33 5.74 1.19
CA PHE A 50 10.32 7.04 1.87
C PHE A 50 11.49 7.89 1.36
N GLY A 51 11.31 9.22 1.29
CA GLY A 51 12.36 10.13 0.86
C GLY A 51 11.90 11.59 0.75
N GLU A 52 12.87 12.47 0.50
CA GLU A 52 12.62 13.88 0.17
C GLU A 52 12.15 13.99 -1.28
N LEU A 53 10.86 13.71 -1.49
CA LEU A 53 10.16 14.20 -2.66
C LEU A 53 9.18 15.26 -2.17
N SER A 54 9.09 16.36 -2.91
CA SER A 54 8.20 17.51 -2.70
C SER A 54 6.78 17.11 -2.26
N ASN A 55 6.03 18.04 -1.63
CA ASN A 55 4.61 17.96 -1.22
C ASN A 55 3.64 17.59 -2.38
N SER A 56 3.84 16.42 -2.94
CA SER A 56 3.30 15.95 -4.19
C SER A 56 2.89 14.50 -4.00
N SER A 57 1.82 14.12 -4.69
CA SER A 57 1.15 12.86 -4.43
C SER A 57 0.66 12.23 -5.73
N PHE A 58 0.46 10.92 -5.62
CA PHE A 58 -0.29 10.09 -6.56
C PHE A 58 -1.24 9.21 -5.74
N TYR A 59 -2.17 8.53 -6.41
CA TYR A 59 -3.21 7.76 -5.72
C TYR A 59 -3.06 6.26 -5.94
N VAL A 60 -3.64 5.49 -5.03
CA VAL A 60 -3.71 4.03 -5.09
C VAL A 60 -5.18 3.61 -5.10
N SER A 61 -5.53 2.67 -5.98
CA SER A 61 -6.87 2.09 -6.05
C SER A 61 -6.83 0.57 -6.19
N ILE A 62 -7.90 -0.09 -5.72
CA ILE A 62 -8.21 -1.49 -6.03
C ILE A 62 -9.42 -1.48 -6.98
N GLY A 63 -9.25 -1.95 -8.21
CA GLY A 63 -10.26 -1.82 -9.25
C GLY A 63 -10.65 -0.36 -9.47
N VAL A 64 -11.89 -0.01 -9.15
CA VAL A 64 -12.44 1.36 -9.22
C VAL A 64 -12.41 2.10 -7.87
N THR A 65 -12.09 1.42 -6.78
CA THR A 65 -12.16 1.98 -5.42
C THR A 65 -10.81 2.57 -5.01
N GLN A 66 -10.76 3.86 -4.73
CA GLN A 66 -9.54 4.53 -4.26
C GLN A 66 -9.27 4.19 -2.78
N LEU A 67 -8.06 3.71 -2.48
CA LEU A 67 -7.61 3.46 -1.10
C LEU A 67 -6.98 4.69 -0.45
N GLY A 68 -6.29 5.54 -1.22
CA GLY A 68 -5.68 6.74 -0.65
C GLY A 68 -4.63 7.38 -1.55
N ALA A 69 -4.07 8.47 -1.03
CA ALA A 69 -2.94 9.17 -1.63
C ALA A 69 -1.64 8.70 -0.99
N VAL A 70 -0.61 8.47 -1.81
CA VAL A 70 0.76 8.34 -1.35
C VAL A 70 1.35 9.73 -1.32
N ILE A 71 1.69 10.19 -0.12
CA ILE A 71 2.29 11.50 0.12
C ILE A 71 3.72 11.24 0.55
N SER A 72 4.69 11.78 -0.20
CA SER A 72 6.08 11.69 0.20
C SER A 72 6.31 12.54 1.44
N SER A 73 6.50 11.90 2.60
CA SER A 73 6.83 12.58 3.86
C SER A 73 7.78 11.72 4.68
N LYS A 74 8.62 12.36 5.51
CA LYS A 74 9.68 11.71 6.31
C LYS A 74 9.15 10.79 7.44
N LEU A 75 7.85 10.78 7.72
CA LEU A 75 7.35 10.39 9.04
C LEU A 75 6.52 9.10 9.10
N GLN A 76 6.32 8.35 8.02
CA GLN A 76 5.44 7.17 8.07
C GLN A 76 5.97 5.95 7.32
N ASP A 77 5.69 4.77 7.87
CA ASP A 77 5.57 3.54 7.11
C ASP A 77 4.48 3.76 6.05
N LEU A 78 4.87 4.20 4.85
CA LEU A 78 3.97 4.65 3.77
C LEU A 78 3.14 3.52 3.15
N GLY A 79 2.94 2.40 3.84
CA GLY A 79 2.13 1.30 3.35
C GLY A 79 0.66 1.71 3.22
N ILE A 80 0.10 1.68 2.01
CA ILE A 80 -1.35 1.76 1.82
C ILE A 80 -1.87 0.32 1.84
N GLU A 81 -2.62 -0.01 2.89
CA GLU A 81 -3.23 -1.32 3.11
C GLU A 81 -4.76 -1.23 3.02
N GLY A 82 -5.35 -2.21 2.36
CA GLY A 82 -6.79 -2.39 2.31
C GLY A 82 -7.18 -3.86 2.39
N VAL A 83 -8.41 -4.10 2.79
CA VAL A 83 -9.05 -5.43 2.79
C VAL A 83 -10.20 -5.39 1.81
N PHE A 84 -10.36 -6.41 0.97
CA PHE A 84 -11.46 -6.46 0.02
C PHE A 84 -11.96 -7.87 -0.21
N ARG A 85 -13.24 -7.99 -0.58
CA ARG A 85 -13.81 -9.21 -1.14
C ARG A 85 -13.62 -9.22 -2.64
N ALA A 86 -13.00 -10.27 -3.17
CA ALA A 86 -12.77 -10.41 -4.59
C ALA A 86 -14.11 -10.63 -5.34
N THR A 87 -14.39 -9.81 -6.35
CA THR A 87 -15.60 -9.96 -7.19
C THR A 87 -15.36 -10.81 -8.44
N LYS A 88 -14.10 -11.06 -8.77
CA LYS A 88 -13.62 -11.78 -9.95
C LYS A 88 -12.42 -12.66 -9.55
N ASN A 89 -11.90 -13.43 -10.49
CA ASN A 89 -10.68 -14.23 -10.29
C ASN A 89 -9.37 -13.42 -10.44
N TYR A 90 -9.49 -12.10 -10.49
CA TYR A 90 -8.38 -11.16 -10.45
C TYR A 90 -8.83 -9.87 -9.77
N THR A 91 -7.85 -9.13 -9.26
CA THR A 91 -8.03 -7.75 -8.84
C THR A 91 -6.95 -6.87 -9.47
N ASP A 92 -7.28 -5.61 -9.70
CA ASP A 92 -6.31 -4.64 -10.21
C ASP A 92 -5.86 -3.75 -9.06
N PHE A 93 -4.56 -3.76 -8.76
CA PHE A 93 -3.95 -2.78 -7.87
C PHE A 93 -3.31 -1.69 -8.72
N CYS A 94 -3.91 -0.51 -8.72
CA CYS A 94 -3.53 0.57 -9.61
C CYS A 94 -2.84 1.71 -8.89
N LEU A 95 -1.77 2.19 -9.50
CA LEU A 95 -1.12 3.46 -9.21
C LEU A 95 -1.65 4.49 -10.20
N VAL A 96 -2.38 5.48 -9.71
CA VAL A 96 -3.03 6.52 -10.51
C VAL A 96 -2.17 7.77 -10.49
N LYS A 97 -1.81 8.26 -11.69
CA LYS A 97 -1.03 9.49 -11.86
C LYS A 97 -1.71 10.65 -11.14
N GLY A 98 -0.97 11.30 -10.25
CA GLY A 98 -1.34 12.57 -9.67
C GLY A 98 -0.40 13.67 -10.17
N LYS A 99 0.09 14.49 -9.25
CA LYS A 99 1.06 15.55 -9.58
C LYS A 99 2.45 14.99 -9.94
N VAL A 100 2.77 13.78 -9.46
CA VAL A 100 4.04 13.11 -9.72
C VAL A 100 3.86 11.74 -10.33
N ASN A 101 4.93 11.27 -10.98
CA ASN A 101 5.00 9.92 -11.51
C ASN A 101 4.88 8.89 -10.38
N PRO A 102 3.94 7.94 -10.47
CA PRO A 102 3.79 6.93 -9.44
C PRO A 102 5.00 6.02 -9.34
N TYR A 103 5.27 5.56 -8.14
CA TYR A 103 6.34 4.61 -7.87
C TYR A 103 5.89 3.59 -6.84
N ILE A 104 6.55 2.43 -6.78
CA ILE A 104 6.26 1.40 -5.78
C ILE A 104 7.46 0.49 -5.58
N SER A 105 7.69 0.05 -4.35
CA SER A 105 8.73 -0.94 -4.02
C SER A 105 8.18 -2.36 -4.05
N ARG A 106 6.98 -2.57 -3.48
CA ARG A 106 6.36 -3.90 -3.38
C ARG A 106 4.84 -3.81 -3.36
N VAL A 107 4.20 -4.82 -3.93
CA VAL A 107 2.77 -5.11 -3.73
C VAL A 107 2.67 -6.46 -3.04
N GLU A 108 1.88 -6.53 -1.97
CA GLU A 108 1.60 -7.76 -1.24
C GLU A 108 0.10 -8.04 -1.34
N LEU A 109 -0.26 -9.28 -1.69
CA LEU A 109 -1.63 -9.79 -1.68
C LEU A 109 -1.66 -11.06 -0.83
N ARG A 110 -2.55 -11.11 0.16
CA ARG A 110 -2.65 -12.24 1.10
C ARG A 110 -4.12 -12.56 1.38
N PRO A 111 -4.54 -13.83 1.31
CA PRO A 111 -5.86 -14.24 1.76
C PRO A 111 -6.08 -13.90 3.24
N LEU A 112 -7.30 -13.57 3.60
CA LEU A 112 -7.74 -13.35 4.98
C LEU A 112 -9.00 -14.16 5.27
N PRO A 113 -9.25 -14.49 6.55
CA PRO A 113 -10.54 -15.04 6.99
C PRO A 113 -11.72 -14.12 6.65
N GLU A 114 -12.88 -14.74 6.42
CA GLU A 114 -14.14 -14.06 6.07
C GLU A 114 -14.60 -13.03 7.12
N GLU A 115 -14.29 -13.29 8.38
CA GLU A 115 -14.69 -12.49 9.56
C GLU A 115 -14.26 -11.02 9.48
N TYR A 116 -13.22 -10.70 8.69
CA TYR A 116 -12.73 -9.32 8.52
C TYR A 116 -13.69 -8.41 7.75
N LEU A 117 -14.61 -8.97 6.96
CA LEU A 117 -15.60 -8.22 6.18
C LEU A 117 -17.05 -8.66 6.48
N HIS A 118 -17.24 -9.54 7.45
CA HIS A 118 -18.57 -10.05 7.79
C HIS A 118 -19.49 -8.89 8.21
N ASP A 119 -20.73 -8.90 7.72
CA ASP A 119 -21.78 -7.89 7.96
C ASP A 119 -21.50 -6.44 7.52
N LEU A 120 -20.42 -6.18 6.77
CA LEU A 120 -20.15 -4.84 6.27
C LEU A 120 -20.82 -4.60 4.91
N PRO A 121 -21.53 -3.48 4.72
CA PRO A 121 -22.15 -3.15 3.43
C PRO A 121 -21.10 -2.83 2.36
N THR A 122 -19.86 -2.57 2.76
CA THR A 122 -18.74 -2.22 1.88
C THR A 122 -17.87 -3.44 1.61
N SER A 123 -17.58 -3.71 0.34
CA SER A 123 -16.69 -4.81 -0.07
C SER A 123 -15.20 -4.46 0.00
N VAL A 124 -14.85 -3.22 0.41
CA VAL A 124 -13.48 -2.72 0.49
C VAL A 124 -13.32 -1.84 1.73
N LEU A 125 -12.31 -2.12 2.54
CA LEU A 125 -11.89 -1.34 3.69
C LEU A 125 -10.46 -0.85 3.51
N LYS A 126 -10.15 0.29 4.12
CA LYS A 126 -8.79 0.84 4.23
C LYS A 126 -8.31 0.70 5.67
N LEU A 127 -7.08 0.25 5.88
CA LEU A 127 -6.45 0.32 7.19
C LEU A 127 -6.14 1.79 7.53
N ILE A 128 -6.69 2.27 8.65
CA ILE A 128 -6.39 3.60 9.21
C ILE A 128 -5.28 3.51 10.27
N SER A 129 -5.40 2.55 11.19
CA SER A 129 -4.43 2.34 12.26
C SER A 129 -4.48 0.90 12.76
N ARG A 130 -3.34 0.38 13.23
CA ARG A 130 -3.25 -0.90 13.95
C ARG A 130 -2.59 -0.63 15.29
N ASN A 131 -3.35 -0.79 16.36
CA ASN A 131 -2.87 -0.53 17.72
C ASN A 131 -2.68 -1.86 18.45
N ASN A 132 -1.56 -2.01 19.15
CA ASN A 132 -1.34 -3.13 20.04
C ASN A 132 -1.53 -2.66 21.48
N LEU A 133 -2.63 -3.09 22.11
CA LEU A 133 -3.00 -2.72 23.48
C LEU A 133 -2.33 -3.62 24.52
N LYS A 134 -1.05 -3.97 24.34
CA LYS A 134 -0.31 -4.65 25.42
C LYS A 134 -0.23 -3.71 26.61
N ALA A 135 -0.96 -4.03 27.68
CA ALA A 135 -0.60 -3.58 29.01
C ALA A 135 0.79 -4.15 29.30
N LYS A 136 1.80 -3.29 29.43
CA LYS A 136 2.94 -3.63 30.28
C LYS A 136 2.36 -3.70 31.69
N GLY A 137 1.94 -4.88 32.13
CA GLY A 137 1.82 -5.16 33.55
C GLY A 137 3.16 -4.78 34.17
N THR A 138 3.12 -3.87 35.12
CA THR A 138 4.26 -3.53 35.95
C THR A 138 4.77 -4.83 36.56
N GLU A 139 5.96 -5.22 36.11
CA GLU A 139 6.86 -6.06 36.91
C GLU A 139 7.03 -5.30 38.23
N ASN A 140 6.55 -5.91 39.32
CA ASN A 140 6.49 -5.46 40.73
C ASN A 140 5.06 -5.26 41.25
N ASP A 141 4.43 -6.37 41.63
CA ASP A 141 3.52 -6.42 42.79
C ASP A 141 3.69 -7.81 43.43
N ILE A 142 4.66 -7.86 44.35
CA ILE A 142 4.86 -8.73 45.54
C ILE A 142 4.40 -10.19 45.46
#